data_AF-A0A8J3ZN80-F1
#
_entry.id   AF-A0A8J3ZN80-F1
#
_cell.length_a   1.000
_cell.length_b   1.000
_cell.length_c   1.000
_cell.angle_alpha   90.00
_cell.angle_beta   90.00
_cell.angle_gamma   90.00
#
_symmetry.space_group_name_H-M   'P 1'
#
loop_
_entity.id
_entity.type
_entity.pdbx_description
1 polymer ?
#
loop_
_entity_poly.entity_id
_entity_poly.type
_entity_poly.pdbx_seq_one_letter_code
_entity_poly.pdbx_strand_id
1 'polypeptide(L)' 'MAQSATQLVVLAERDYCFGRGQLTLRIGRVDYAHPVRYDNDIFYRVHGVQVGWTGADIAEREVLVRARLLPRPDR' A
#
# COMPACT_ATOMS: atom_id res chain seq x y z
N MET A 1 5.79 -7.78 -22.59
CA MET A 1 6.22 -7.77 -21.18
C MET A 1 5.74 -6.46 -20.59
N ALA A 2 4.57 -6.46 -19.96
CA ALA A 2 3.96 -5.24 -19.43
C ALA A 2 4.77 -4.81 -18.20
N GLN A 3 5.54 -3.74 -18.33
CA GLN A 3 6.06 -3.02 -17.18
C GLN A 3 4.87 -2.33 -16.51
N SER A 4 4.17 -3.06 -15.63
CA SER A 4 3.26 -2.44 -14.68
C SER A 4 4.14 -1.57 -13.78
N ALA A 5 4.11 -0.26 -13.97
CA ALA A 5 4.87 0.68 -13.15
C ALA A 5 4.52 0.44 -11.68
N THR A 6 5.41 -0.22 -10.96
CA THR A 6 5.15 -0.63 -9.57
C THR A 6 5.28 0.61 -8.70
N GLN A 7 4.14 1.26 -8.39
CA GLN A 7 4.12 2.53 -7.68
C GLN A 7 4.68 2.37 -6.26
N LEU A 8 5.65 3.19 -5.90
CA LEU A 8 6.17 3.28 -4.54
C LEU A 8 5.33 4.28 -3.73
N VAL A 9 4.88 3.88 -2.54
CA VAL A 9 4.19 4.77 -1.60
C VAL A 9 4.92 4.77 -0.26
N VAL A 10 4.97 5.94 0.38
CA VAL A 10 5.48 6.11 1.73
C VAL A 10 4.30 6.35 2.65
N LEU A 11 4.10 5.45 3.61
CA LEU A 11 2.96 5.42 4.50
C LEU A 11 3.43 5.74 5.92
N ALA A 12 2.87 6.77 6.52
CA ALA A 12 3.03 6.99 7.96
C ALA A 12 2.19 5.96 8.72
N GLU A 13 2.57 5.64 9.96
CA GLU A 13 1.89 4.63 10.78
C GLU A 13 0.37 4.84 10.91
N ARG A 14 -0.10 6.09 10.90
CA ARG A 14 -1.54 6.44 10.96
C ARG A 14 -2.34 6.16 9.68
N ASP A 15 -1.63 5.91 8.58
CA ASP A 15 -2.20 5.79 7.24
C ASP A 15 -2.25 4.33 6.76
N TYR A 16 -1.73 3.39 7.56
CA TYR A 16 -1.85 1.96 7.30
C TYR A 16 -2.07 1.14 8.58
N CYS A 17 -2.69 -0.03 8.45
CA CYS A 17 -2.85 -0.97 9.57
C CYS A 17 -1.87 -2.15 9.46
N PHE A 18 -1.58 -2.79 10.60
CA PHE A 18 -0.76 -4.01 10.74
C PHE A 18 0.76 -3.82 10.54
N GLY A 19 1.31 -2.68 10.94
CA GLY A 19 2.75 -2.52 11.15
C GLY A 19 3.09 -1.45 12.17
N ARG A 20 4.39 -1.12 12.26
CA ARG A 20 4.93 -0.09 13.14
C ARG A 20 5.92 0.77 12.37
N GLY A 21 5.87 2.07 12.61
CA GLY A 21 6.73 3.06 11.96
C GLY A 21 6.36 3.36 10.51
N GLN A 22 7.20 4.14 9.84
CA GLN A 22 7.04 4.46 8.43
C GLN A 22 7.24 3.22 7.56
N LEU A 23 6.34 3.00 6.62
CA LEU A 23 6.41 1.90 5.66
C LEU A 23 6.57 2.45 4.25
N THR A 24 7.67 2.11 3.60
CA THR A 24 7.81 2.29 2.15
C THR A 24 7.36 1.00 1.47
N LEU A 25 6.31 1.07 0.66
CA LEU A 25 5.72 -0.08 0.01
C LEU A 25 5.71 0.11 -1.50
N ARG A 26 6.26 -0.86 -2.22
CA ARG A 26 6.11 -0.98 -3.67
C ARG A 26 4.82 -1.76 -3.95
N ILE A 27 3.80 -1.07 -4.45
CA ILE A 27 2.45 -1.61 -4.64
C ILE A 27 2.46 -2.66 -5.76
N GLY A 28 2.15 -3.91 -5.43
CA GLY A 28 1.90 -4.96 -6.41
C GLY A 28 0.44 -5.00 -6.86
N ARG A 29 -0.50 -5.00 -5.91
CA ARG A 29 -1.95 -5.05 -6.16
C ARG A 29 -2.72 -4.32 -5.08
N VAL A 30 -3.80 -3.64 -5.48
CA VAL A 30 -4.79 -3.06 -4.58
C VAL A 30 -6.13 -3.76 -4.81
N ASP A 31 -6.79 -4.16 -3.73
CA ASP A 31 -8.11 -4.79 -3.78
C ASP A 31 -9.23 -3.74 -3.66
N TYR A 32 -9.54 -3.05 -4.77
CA TYR A 32 -10.59 -2.03 -4.80
C TYR A 32 -12.02 -2.60 -4.64
N ALA A 33 -12.19 -3.91 -4.79
CA ALA A 33 -13.49 -4.57 -4.70
C ALA A 33 -14.02 -4.67 -3.26
N HIS A 34 -13.13 -4.64 -2.25
CA HIS A 34 -13.49 -4.82 -0.84
C HIS A 34 -12.99 -3.65 0.02
N PRO A 35 -13.64 -2.46 -0.06
CA PRO A 35 -13.30 -1.35 0.81
C PRO A 35 -13.62 -1.66 2.27
N VAL A 36 -12.67 -1.35 3.16
CA VAL A 36 -12.83 -1.42 4.62
C VAL A 36 -13.08 -0.01 5.15
N ARG A 37 -14.19 0.20 5.85
CA ARG A 37 -14.47 1.48 6.51
C ARG A 37 -13.91 1.45 7.93
N TYR A 38 -13.04 2.41 8.25
CA TYR A 38 -12.43 2.53 9.58
C TYR A 38 -12.10 4.00 9.85
N ASP A 39 -12.31 4.47 11.09
CA ASP A 39 -11.95 5.84 11.51
C ASP A 39 -12.54 6.94 10.58
N ASN A 40 -13.80 6.76 10.16
CA ASN A 40 -14.50 7.63 9.21
C ASN A 40 -13.79 7.80 7.84
N ASP A 41 -12.90 6.88 7.50
CA ASP A 41 -12.12 6.84 6.27
C ASP A 41 -12.31 5.49 5.55
N ILE A 42 -11.86 5.44 4.30
CA ILE A 42 -11.88 4.21 3.49
C ILE A 42 -10.46 3.69 3.37
N PHE A 43 -10.30 2.41 3.66
CA PHE A 43 -9.06 1.67 3.51
C PHE A 43 -9.24 0.56 2.48
N TYR A 44 -8.18 0.24 1.78
CA TYR A 44 -8.14 -0.91 0.88
C TYR A 44 -7.00 -1.84 1.27
N ARG A 45 -7.21 -3.14 1.02
CA ARG A 45 -6.15 -4.14 1.16
C ARG A 45 -5.16 -3.97 0.01
N VAL A 46 -3.89 -3.86 0.36
CA VAL A 46 -2.78 -3.67 -0.57
C VAL A 46 -1.77 -4.79 -0.35
N HIS A 47 -1.45 -5.47 -1.44
CA HIS A 47 -0.34 -6.42 -1.52
C HIS A 47 0.84 -5.73 -2.20
N GLY A 48 2.01 -5.81 -1.58
CA GLY A 48 3.22 -5.20 -2.12
C GLY A 48 4.48 -5.72 -1.47
N VAL A 49 5.60 -5.13 -1.87
CA VAL A 49 6.92 -5.43 -1.30
C VAL A 49 7.36 -4.26 -0.46
N GLN A 50 7.67 -4.50 0.80
CA GLN A 50 8.30 -3.52 1.67
C GLN A 50 9.69 -3.20 1.13
N VAL A 51 9.98 -1.92 0.95
CA VAL A 51 11.28 -1.42 0.50
C VAL A 51 12.01 -0.82 1.70
N GLY A 52 13.24 -1.24 1.89
CA GLY A 52 14.12 -0.73 2.94
C GLY A 52 14.63 0.66 2.64
N TRP A 53 15.25 1.28 3.64
CA TRP A 53 15.87 2.61 3.51
C TRP A 53 17.01 2.65 2.49
N THR A 54 17.65 1.51 2.20
CA THR A 54 18.67 1.35 1.16
C THR A 54 18.07 1.21 -0.25
N GLY A 55 16.74 1.17 -0.38
CA GLY A 55 16.04 0.87 -1.63
C GLY A 55 15.93 -0.63 -1.94
N ALA A 56 16.48 -1.51 -1.09
CA ALA A 56 16.38 -2.95 -1.27
C ALA A 56 14.98 -3.47 -0.89
N ASP A 57 14.49 -4.45 -1.64
CA ASP A 57 13.30 -5.21 -1.26
C ASP A 57 13.57 -5.99 0.03
N ILE A 58 12.71 -5.83 1.04
CA ILE A 58 12.82 -6.52 2.34
C ILE A 58 11.95 -7.76 2.37
N ALA A 59 10.64 -7.61 2.16
CA ALA A 59 9.66 -8.69 2.28
C ALA A 59 8.33 -8.32 1.64
N GLU A 60 7.57 -9.34 1.22
CA GLU A 60 6.17 -9.18 0.83
C GLU A 60 5.30 -8.82 2.05
N ARG A 61 4.34 -7.92 1.85
CA ARG A 61 3.42 -7.43 2.88
C ARG A 61 2.01 -7.31 2.33
N GLU A 62 1.06 -7.66 3.17
CA GLU A 62 -0.34 -7.30 3.02
C GLU A 62 -0.70 -6.31 4.13
N VAL A 63 -1.20 -5.13 3.77
CA VAL A 63 -1.61 -4.07 4.72
C VAL A 63 -2.91 -3.41 4.26
N LEU A 64 -3.62 -2.78 5.20
CA LEU A 64 -4.72 -1.86 4.86
C LEU A 64 -4.14 -0.46 4.71
N VAL A 65 -4.46 0.25 3.64
CA VAL A 65 -3.96 1.60 3.37
C VAL A 65 -5.11 2.55 3.08
N ARG A 66 -5.05 3.80 3.58
CA ARG A 66 -6.06 4.82 3.29
C ARG A 66 -6.19 5.07 1.79
N ALA A 67 -7.42 5.10 1.29
CA ALA A 67 -7.76 5.25 -0.12
C ALA A 67 -7.08 6.45 -0.81
N ARG A 68 -6.97 7.57 -0.10
CA ARG A 68 -6.37 8.81 -0.61
C ARG A 68 -4.87 8.71 -0.95
N LEU A 69 -4.18 7.67 -0.45
CA LEU A 69 -2.75 7.42 -0.70
C LEU A 69 -2.51 6.37 -1.78
N LEU A 70 -3.58 5.79 -2.33
CA LEU A 70 -3.50 4.76 -3.34
C LEU A 70 -3.64 5.37 -4.74
N PRO A 71 -3.06 4.70 -5.76
CA PRO A 71 -3.32 5.10 -7.12
C PRO A 71 -4.83 5.03 -7.40
N ARG A 72 -5.32 5.77 -8.39
CA ARG A 72 -6.71 5.56 -8.79
C ARG A 72 -6.81 4.18 -9.45
N PRO A 73 -7.92 3.45 -9.25
CA PRO A 73 -8.20 2.28 -10.09
C PRO A 73 -8.19 2.74 -11.55
N ASP A 74 -7.46 2.01 -12.39
CA ASP A 74 -7.52 2.19 -13.84
C ASP A 74 -8.98 1.94 -14.27
N ARG A 75 -9.56 2.88 -15.01
CA ARG A 75 -11.01 2.92 -15.32
C ARG A 75 -11.37 2.00 -16.47
#